data_AF-A0A9E4L9Z5-F1
#
_entry.id   AF-A0A9E4L9Z5-F1
#
_cell.length_a   1.000
_cell.length_b   1.000
_cell.length_c   1.000
_cell.angle_alpha   90.00
_cell.angle_beta   90.00
_cell.angle_gamma   90.00
#
_symmetry.space_group_name_H-M   'P 1'
#
loop_
_entity.id
_entity.type
_entity.pdbx_description
1 polymer ?
#
loop_
_entity_poly.entity_id
_entity_poly.type
_entity_poly.pdbx_seq_one_letter_code
_entity_poly.pdbx_strand_id
1 'polypeptide(L)'
;METAVVCSGLLGLLIFGLGFMVSLTRGQTETNAGTDADPADRLHKMVRAHGNAAEYAPMLALLMLIVARGDELAGWMMWTMILVTACRYLHALGMIMSASLEQAHPLRAVGALGTYLGGVILCIAAFMAG
;
A
#
# COMPACT_ATOMS: atom_id res chain seq x y z
N MET A 1 12.81 -8.61 14.04
CA MET A 1 12.56 -7.16 14.19
C MET A 1 12.97 -6.33 12.96
N GLU A 2 14.19 -6.48 12.43
CA GLU A 2 14.69 -5.69 11.28
C GLU A 2 13.74 -5.68 10.07
N THR A 3 13.31 -6.85 9.58
CA THR A 3 12.41 -6.93 8.42
C THR A 3 11.11 -6.16 8.61
N ALA A 4 10.50 -6.24 9.80
CA ALA A 4 9.25 -5.55 10.10
C ALA A 4 9.43 -4.03 10.08
N VAL A 5 10.55 -3.52 10.64
CA VAL A 5 10.89 -2.09 10.63
C VAL A 5 11.14 -1.61 9.20
N VAL A 6 11.92 -2.34 8.41
CA VAL A 6 12.20 -1.99 7.01
C VAL A 6 10.92 -1.98 6.19
N CYS A 7 10.09 -3.02 6.27
CA CYS A 7 8.82 -3.09 5.55
C CYS A 7 7.86 -1.97 5.97
N SER A 8 7.76 -1.69 7.27
CA SER A 8 6.94 -0.58 7.79
C SER A 8 7.45 0.78 7.31
N GLY A 9 8.76 0.98 7.27
CA GLY A 9 9.38 2.19 6.74
C GLY A 9 9.10 2.38 5.25
N LEU A 10 9.18 1.31 4.46
CA LEU A 10 8.81 1.32 3.04
C LEU A 10 7.32 1.66 2.83
N LEU A 11 6.44 1.07 3.64
CA LEU A 11 5.00 1.41 3.62
C LEU A 11 4.75 2.90 3.95
N GLY A 12 5.49 3.45 4.92
CA GLY A 12 5.49 4.88 5.22
C GLY A 12 5.98 5.71 4.04
N LEU A 13 7.09 5.33 3.42
CA LEU A 13 7.64 5.99 2.24
C LEU A 13 6.64 5.99 1.07
N LEU A 14 5.89 4.90 0.88
CA LEU A 14 4.83 4.82 -0.11
C LEU A 14 3.72 5.85 0.16
N ILE A 15 3.25 5.97 1.39
CA ILE A 15 2.23 6.97 1.75
C ILE A 15 2.74 8.39 1.49
N PHE A 16 3.90 8.75 2.04
CA PHE A 16 4.47 10.09 1.90
C PHE A 16 4.80 10.42 0.42
N GLY A 17 5.36 9.46 -0.31
CA GLY A 17 5.67 9.61 -1.73
C GLY A 17 4.42 9.87 -2.57
N LEU A 18 3.36 9.07 -2.38
CA LEU A 18 2.09 9.29 -3.09
C LEU A 18 1.42 10.60 -2.70
N GLY A 19 1.46 10.98 -1.41
CA GLY A 19 0.90 12.24 -0.93
C GLY A 19 1.63 13.44 -1.54
N PHE A 20 2.96 13.38 -1.64
CA PHE A 20 3.76 14.39 -2.32
C PHE A 20 3.40 14.48 -3.82
N MET A 21 3.23 13.36 -4.50
CA MET A 21 2.80 13.33 -5.91
C MET A 21 1.40 13.92 -6.13
N VAL A 22 0.48 13.73 -5.17
CA VAL A 22 -0.82 14.42 -5.17
C VAL A 22 -0.62 15.93 -5.08
N SER A 23 0.18 16.42 -4.11
CA SER A 23 0.46 17.85 -3.95
C SER A 23 1.10 18.48 -5.19
N LEU A 24 2.07 17.80 -5.80
CA LEU A 24 2.69 18.25 -7.06
C LEU A 24 1.66 18.31 -8.19
N THR A 25 0.81 17.28 -8.31
CA THR A 25 -0.20 17.24 -9.39
C THR A 25 -1.24 18.32 -9.20
N ARG A 26 -1.67 18.62 -7.96
CA ARG A 26 -2.56 19.76 -7.66
C ARG A 26 -1.97 21.10 -8.06
N GLY A 27 -0.68 21.31 -7.80
CA GLY A 27 0.01 22.53 -8.23
C GLY A 27 0.07 22.66 -9.75
N GLN A 28 0.21 21.54 -10.48
CA GLN A 28 0.24 21.52 -11.94
C GLN A 28 -1.13 21.70 -12.59
N THR A 29 -2.20 21.25 -11.93
CA THR A 29 -3.58 21.36 -12.44
C THR A 29 -4.34 22.54 -11.83
N GLU A 30 -3.67 23.38 -11.03
CA GLU A 30 -4.27 24.51 -10.29
C GLU A 30 -5.51 24.10 -9.47
N THR A 31 -5.54 22.86 -8.98
CA THR A 31 -6.71 22.27 -8.32
C THR A 31 -6.53 22.23 -6.80
N ASN A 32 -7.12 23.20 -6.10
CA ASN A 32 -7.01 23.31 -4.64
C ASN A 32 -7.69 22.15 -3.88
N ALA A 33 -8.91 21.77 -4.26
CA ALA A 33 -9.69 20.74 -3.59
C ALA A 33 -10.47 19.88 -4.59
N GLY A 34 -10.83 18.66 -4.17
CA GLY A 34 -11.52 17.70 -5.03
C GLY A 34 -10.62 17.12 -6.12
N THR A 35 -11.25 16.43 -7.06
CA THR A 35 -10.70 15.86 -8.30
C THR A 35 -11.79 15.89 -9.35
N ASP A 36 -11.42 15.70 -10.63
CA ASP A 36 -12.42 15.37 -11.65
C ASP A 36 -13.10 14.03 -11.31
N ALA A 37 -14.31 13.81 -11.85
CA ALA A 37 -15.02 12.53 -11.77
C ALA A 37 -14.55 11.55 -12.86
N ASP A 38 -13.84 12.03 -13.89
CA ASP A 38 -13.25 11.18 -14.92
C ASP A 38 -12.26 10.17 -14.31
N PRO A 39 -12.52 8.85 -14.42
CA PRO A 39 -11.61 7.82 -13.91
C PRO A 39 -10.26 7.75 -14.64
N ALA A 40 -10.11 8.43 -15.78
CA ALA A 40 -8.83 8.61 -16.47
C ALA A 40 -8.04 9.83 -15.97
N ASP A 41 -8.68 10.74 -15.21
CA ASP A 41 -8.02 11.95 -14.71
C ASP A 41 -6.80 11.61 -13.87
N ARG A 42 -5.71 12.33 -14.15
CA ARG A 42 -4.42 12.08 -13.53
C ARG A 42 -4.45 12.40 -12.04
N LEU A 43 -5.08 13.50 -11.64
CA LEU A 43 -5.16 13.88 -10.23
C LEU A 43 -6.06 12.89 -9.47
N HIS A 44 -7.20 12.51 -10.05
CA HIS A 44 -8.11 11.50 -9.52
C HIS A 44 -7.38 10.18 -9.25
N LYS A 45 -6.63 9.67 -10.23
CA LYS A 45 -5.82 8.46 -10.07
C LYS A 45 -4.79 8.56 -8.94
N MET A 46 -4.07 9.68 -8.85
CA MET A 46 -3.09 9.91 -7.78
C MET A 46 -3.74 9.94 -6.40
N VAL A 47 -4.86 10.66 -6.27
CA VAL A 47 -5.62 10.75 -5.02
C VAL A 47 -6.16 9.38 -4.61
N ARG A 48 -6.69 8.58 -5.55
CA ARG A 48 -7.16 7.22 -5.25
C ARG A 48 -6.03 6.27 -4.90
N ALA A 49 -4.88 6.35 -5.57
CA ALA A 49 -3.70 5.56 -5.22
C ALA A 49 -3.20 5.90 -3.80
N HIS A 50 -3.10 7.19 -3.47
CA HIS A 50 -2.71 7.64 -2.13
C HIS A 50 -3.73 7.24 -1.06
N GLY A 51 -5.03 7.45 -1.31
CA GLY A 51 -6.10 7.07 -0.40
C GLY A 51 -6.08 5.58 -0.09
N ASN A 52 -5.95 4.73 -1.12
CA ASN A 52 -5.82 3.30 -0.90
C ASN A 52 -4.52 2.94 -0.16
N ALA A 53 -3.40 3.61 -0.41
CA ALA A 53 -2.20 3.42 0.39
C ALA A 53 -2.47 3.74 1.88
N ALA A 54 -3.11 4.87 2.17
CA ALA A 54 -3.44 5.31 3.52
C ALA A 54 -4.43 4.39 4.25
N GLU A 55 -5.33 3.72 3.53
CA GLU A 55 -6.27 2.74 4.10
C GLU A 55 -5.59 1.45 4.57
N TYR A 56 -4.56 0.97 3.86
CA TYR A 56 -3.98 -0.36 4.10
C TYR A 56 -2.60 -0.34 4.75
N ALA A 57 -1.72 0.56 4.31
CA ALA A 57 -0.32 0.56 4.72
C ALA A 57 -0.13 0.77 6.24
N PRO A 58 -0.89 1.64 6.95
CA PRO A 58 -0.71 1.80 8.40
C PRO A 58 -1.08 0.53 9.17
N MET A 59 -2.17 -0.14 8.80
CA MET A 59 -2.59 -1.38 9.46
C MET A 59 -1.59 -2.51 9.21
N LEU A 60 -1.08 -2.63 7.98
CA LEU A 60 -0.04 -3.61 7.66
C LEU A 60 1.24 -3.36 8.48
N ALA A 61 1.72 -2.11 8.54
CA ALA A 61 2.88 -1.75 9.34
C ALA A 61 2.68 -2.09 10.83
N LEU A 62 1.50 -1.76 11.38
CA LEU A 62 1.15 -2.12 12.76
C LEU A 62 1.22 -3.63 13.00
N LEU A 63 0.59 -4.44 12.12
CA LEU A 63 0.63 -5.89 12.24
C LEU A 63 2.05 -6.44 12.14
N MET A 64 2.87 -5.93 11.21
CA MET A 64 4.27 -6.34 11.07
C MET A 64 5.05 -6.10 12.37
N LEU A 65 4.87 -4.93 12.98
CA LEU A 65 5.53 -4.58 14.23
C LEU A 65 5.03 -5.41 15.41
N ILE A 66 3.72 -5.71 15.49
CA ILE A 66 3.15 -6.61 16.51
C ILE A 66 3.74 -8.02 16.37
N VAL A 67 3.70 -8.60 15.18
CA VAL A 67 4.23 -9.93 14.90
C VAL A 67 5.73 -10.01 15.25
N ALA A 68 6.47 -8.93 15.02
CA ALA A 68 7.89 -8.86 15.34
C ALA A 68 8.23 -8.75 16.84
N ARG A 69 7.23 -8.64 17.73
CA ARG A 69 7.43 -8.66 19.19
C ARG A 69 7.51 -10.07 19.77
N GLY A 70 7.03 -11.09 19.04
CA GLY A 70 7.12 -12.47 19.49
C GLY A 70 8.57 -12.97 19.56
N ASP A 71 8.81 -13.99 20.37
CA ASP A 71 10.16 -14.50 20.66
C ASP A 71 10.89 -15.03 19.41
N GLU A 72 10.17 -15.64 18.47
CA GLU A 72 10.73 -16.12 17.21
C GLU A 72 9.89 -15.69 16.00
N LEU A 73 10.54 -15.07 15.02
CA LEU A 73 9.93 -14.72 13.75
C LEU A 73 10.13 -15.86 12.75
N ALA A 74 9.10 -16.69 12.57
CA ALA A 74 9.14 -17.76 11.58
C ALA A 74 9.35 -17.22 10.15
N GLY A 75 10.06 -17.98 9.31
CA GLY A 75 10.42 -17.55 7.95
C GLY A 75 9.20 -17.17 7.09
N TRP A 76 8.07 -17.86 7.24
CA TRP A 76 6.84 -17.53 6.52
C TRP A 76 6.26 -16.16 6.93
N MET A 77 6.39 -15.77 8.20
CA MET A 77 5.96 -14.45 8.66
C MET A 77 6.82 -13.37 8.00
N MET A 78 8.15 -13.55 8.02
CA MET A 78 9.11 -12.65 7.37
C MET A 78 8.82 -12.47 5.88
N TRP A 79 8.67 -13.57 5.14
CA TRP A 79 8.34 -13.53 3.71
C TRP A 79 6.99 -12.87 3.44
N THR A 80 5.99 -13.09 4.30
CA THR A 80 4.70 -12.42 4.18
C THR A 80 4.85 -10.89 4.27
N MET A 81 5.67 -10.39 5.20
CA MET A 81 5.91 -8.94 5.33
C MET A 81 6.53 -8.35 4.06
N ILE A 82 7.52 -9.03 3.49
CA ILE A 82 8.22 -8.61 2.26
C ILE A 82 7.25 -8.61 1.07
N LEU A 83 6.52 -9.72 0.88
CA LEU A 83 5.62 -9.89 -0.26
C LEU A 83 4.45 -8.92 -0.20
N VAL A 84 3.82 -8.73 0.97
CA VAL A 84 2.69 -7.79 1.09
C VAL A 84 3.15 -6.35 0.86
N THR A 85 4.36 -5.99 1.31
CA THR A 85 4.97 -4.68 1.04
C THR A 85 5.15 -4.49 -0.47
N ALA A 86 5.75 -5.44 -1.18
CA ALA A 86 5.88 -5.39 -2.63
C ALA A 86 4.51 -5.25 -3.33
N CYS A 87 3.50 -5.99 -2.86
CA CYS A 87 2.14 -5.89 -3.39
C CYS A 87 1.53 -4.50 -3.24
N ARG A 88 1.85 -3.75 -2.17
CA ARG A 88 1.40 -2.36 -2.01
C ARG A 88 1.98 -1.44 -3.08
N TYR A 89 3.26 -1.60 -3.41
CA TYR A 89 3.88 -0.86 -4.51
C TYR A 89 3.29 -1.25 -5.87
N LEU A 90 3.12 -2.55 -6.14
CA LEU A 90 2.51 -3.03 -7.38
C LEU A 90 1.08 -2.51 -7.55
N HIS A 91 0.29 -2.49 -6.46
CA HIS A 91 -1.06 -1.95 -6.48
C HIS A 91 -1.08 -0.45 -6.84
N ALA A 92 -0.25 0.35 -6.17
CA ALA A 92 -0.14 1.78 -6.42
C ALA A 92 0.33 2.06 -7.86
N LEU A 93 1.37 1.36 -8.34
CA LEU A 93 1.83 1.45 -9.72
C LEU A 93 0.74 1.07 -10.71
N GLY A 94 -0.02 0.00 -10.45
CA GLY A 94 -1.12 -0.42 -11.30
C GLY A 94 -2.24 0.62 -11.41
N MET A 95 -2.56 1.33 -10.33
CA MET A 95 -3.52 2.44 -10.31
C MET A 95 -3.02 3.67 -11.10
N ILE A 96 -1.72 3.95 -11.02
CA ILE A 96 -1.10 5.09 -11.68
C ILE A 96 -0.93 4.84 -13.18
N MET A 97 -0.54 3.62 -13.56
CA MET A 97 -0.26 3.23 -14.94
C MET A 97 -1.51 2.84 -15.73
N SER A 98 -2.63 2.50 -15.09
CA SER A 98 -3.89 2.19 -15.78
C SER A 98 -4.38 3.37 -16.60
N ALA A 99 -4.82 3.16 -17.84
CA ALA A 99 -5.36 4.25 -18.66
C ALA A 99 -6.59 4.92 -18.01
N SER A 100 -7.45 4.12 -17.36
CA SER A 100 -8.56 4.55 -16.52
C SER A 100 -8.68 3.63 -15.31
N LEU A 101 -9.17 4.15 -14.18
CA LEU A 101 -9.43 3.32 -12.98
C LEU A 101 -10.54 2.29 -13.18
N GLU A 102 -11.38 2.45 -14.19
CA GLU A 102 -12.40 1.44 -14.55
C GLU A 102 -11.75 0.22 -15.21
N GLN A 103 -10.59 0.38 -15.83
CA GLN A 103 -9.91 -0.69 -16.52
C GLN A 103 -9.08 -1.54 -15.56
N ALA A 104 -9.09 -2.85 -15.78
CA ALA A 104 -8.23 -3.76 -15.04
C ALA A 104 -6.76 -3.55 -15.44
N HIS A 105 -5.90 -3.29 -14.46
CA HIS A 105 -4.45 -3.35 -14.64
C HIS A 105 -3.90 -4.57 -13.90
N PRO A 106 -3.11 -5.46 -14.54
CA PRO A 106 -2.60 -6.67 -13.90
C PRO A 106 -1.86 -6.40 -12.59
N LEU A 107 -1.00 -5.37 -12.55
CA LEU A 107 -0.29 -4.98 -11.32
C LEU A 107 -1.25 -4.57 -10.18
N ARG A 108 -2.37 -3.90 -10.52
CA ARG A 108 -3.40 -3.54 -9.55
C ARG A 108 -4.08 -4.80 -9.01
N ALA A 109 -4.46 -5.72 -9.88
CA ALA A 109 -5.14 -6.95 -9.48
C ALA A 109 -4.24 -7.83 -8.59
N VAL A 110 -3.01 -8.08 -9.02
CA VAL A 110 -2.02 -8.87 -8.24
C VAL A 110 -1.70 -8.18 -6.92
N GLY A 111 -1.46 -6.87 -6.95
CA GLY A 111 -1.19 -6.08 -5.74
C GLY A 111 -2.37 -6.10 -4.76
N ALA A 112 -3.61 -6.01 -5.24
CA ALA A 112 -4.81 -6.08 -4.41
C ALA A 112 -4.95 -7.47 -3.75
N LEU A 113 -4.88 -8.54 -4.54
CA LEU A 113 -5.00 -9.91 -4.03
C LEU A 113 -3.93 -10.21 -2.99
N GLY A 114 -2.66 -9.87 -3.28
CA GLY A 114 -1.56 -10.05 -2.35
C GLY A 114 -1.70 -9.21 -1.08
N THR A 115 -2.28 -8.00 -1.18
CA THR A 115 -2.60 -7.18 0.00
C THR A 115 -3.60 -7.88 0.92
N TYR A 116 -4.71 -8.39 0.38
CA TYR A 116 -5.73 -9.05 1.18
C TYR A 116 -5.23 -10.35 1.80
N LEU A 117 -4.62 -11.22 1.00
CA LEU A 117 -4.10 -12.50 1.50
C LEU A 117 -2.99 -12.27 2.54
N GLY A 118 -2.03 -11.39 2.24
CA GLY A 118 -0.94 -11.07 3.16
C GLY A 118 -1.43 -10.40 4.44
N GLY A 119 -2.42 -9.51 4.36
CA GLY A 119 -3.04 -8.88 5.52
C GLY A 119 -3.71 -9.91 6.45
N VAL A 120 -4.49 -10.84 5.88
CA VAL A 120 -5.12 -11.92 6.65
C VAL A 120 -4.07 -12.82 7.31
N ILE A 121 -3.02 -13.19 6.58
CA ILE A 121 -1.91 -14.00 7.11
C ILE A 121 -1.19 -13.27 8.25
N LEU A 122 -0.97 -11.95 8.13
CA LEU A 122 -0.37 -11.15 9.20
C LEU A 122 -1.28 -11.03 10.43
N CYS A 123 -2.62 -10.97 10.26
CA CYS A 123 -3.55 -11.06 11.39
C CYS A 123 -3.43 -12.41 12.11
N ILE A 124 -3.36 -13.52 11.38
CA ILE A 124 -3.16 -14.86 11.96
C ILE A 124 -1.81 -14.90 12.71
N ALA A 125 -0.74 -14.42 12.09
CA ALA A 125 0.57 -14.33 12.72
C ALA A 125 0.53 -13.50 14.01
N ALA A 126 -0.20 -12.39 14.02
CA ALA A 126 -0.33 -11.53 15.20
C ALA A 126 -1.06 -12.24 16.36
N PHE A 127 -2.09 -13.05 16.06
CA PHE A 127 -2.76 -13.87 17.08
C PHE A 127 -1.88 -14.99 17.63
N MET A 128 -0.92 -15.48 16.83
CA MET A 128 0.05 -16.49 17.28
C MET A 128 1.22 -15.89 18.08
N ALA A 129 1.46 -14.59 17.92
CA ALA A 129 2.58 -13.88 18.56
C ALA A 129 2.22 -13.25 19.92
N GLY A 130 0.94 -13.25 20.29
CA GLY A 130 0.44 -12.84 21.61
C GLY A 130 0.17 -14.04 22.49
#